data_AF-A0A959Y3C9-F1
#
_entry.id   AF-A0A959Y3C9-F1
#
_cell.length_a   1.000
_cell.length_b   1.000
_cell.length_c   1.000
_cell.angle_alpha   90.00
_cell.angle_beta   90.00
_cell.angle_gamma   90.00
#
_symmetry.space_group_name_H-M   'P 1'
#
loop_
_entity.id
_entity.type
_entity.pdbx_description
1 polymer ?
#
loop_
_entity_poly.entity_id
_entity_poly.type
_entity_poly.pdbx_seq_one_letter_code
_entity_poly.pdbx_strand_id
1 'polypeptide(L)'
;QHTYLMANSDWVDVRTHISTAGDQIAVAPGSLRKQWTEDGRNHFEYALDHSSQNFYSFLSARYEVAREQWTPPGGGAPVDVEVY
;
A
#
# COMPACT_ATOMS: atom_id res chain seq x y z
N GLN A 1 16.49 -17.83 18.11
CA GLN A 1 16.43 -17.27 16.75
C GLN A 1 15.95 -15.83 16.88
N HIS A 2 16.59 -14.88 16.20
CA HIS A 2 16.33 -13.45 16.31
C HIS A 2 15.75 -12.97 14.97
N THR A 3 14.50 -12.45 14.96
CA THR A 3 13.84 -11.88 13.76
C THR A 3 14.09 -10.37 13.66
N TYR A 4 13.74 -9.73 12.55
CA TYR A 4 13.86 -8.27 12.37
C TYR A 4 12.73 -7.47 13.04
N LEU A 5 11.77 -8.13 13.71
CA LEU A 5 10.66 -7.53 14.43
C LEU A 5 10.90 -7.55 15.96
N MET A 6 12.07 -7.12 16.42
CA MET A 6 12.39 -7.11 17.85
C MET A 6 11.95 -5.80 18.52
N ALA A 7 11.76 -5.87 19.83
CA ALA A 7 11.38 -4.71 20.65
C ALA A 7 12.44 -3.58 20.65
N ASN A 8 13.68 -3.86 20.26
CA ASN A 8 14.77 -2.89 20.12
C ASN A 8 15.05 -2.50 18.66
N SER A 9 14.15 -2.83 17.72
CA SER A 9 14.25 -2.40 16.33
C SER A 9 13.71 -0.98 16.14
N ASP A 10 14.30 -0.24 15.21
CA ASP A 10 13.88 1.13 14.89
C ASP A 10 12.59 1.13 14.05
N TRP A 11 11.77 2.16 14.26
CA TRP A 11 10.66 2.49 13.37
C TRP A 11 11.18 3.17 12.10
N VAL A 12 10.54 2.90 10.97
CA VAL A 12 10.92 3.49 9.68
C VAL A 12 9.75 4.20 9.03
N ASP A 13 10.05 5.29 8.32
CA ASP A 13 9.11 5.96 7.43
C ASP A 13 9.24 5.38 6.02
N VAL A 14 8.11 5.08 5.38
CA VAL A 14 8.11 4.47 4.05
C VAL A 14 7.31 5.29 3.05
N ARG A 15 7.99 5.59 1.94
CA ARG A 15 7.42 6.11 0.71
C ARG A 15 7.89 5.24 -0.44
N THR A 16 6.94 4.76 -1.24
CA THR A 16 7.20 3.86 -2.35
C THR A 16 6.87 4.55 -3.65
N HIS A 17 7.81 4.57 -4.59
CA HIS A 17 7.54 4.82 -6.01
C HIS A 17 7.74 3.50 -6.75
N ILE A 18 6.72 3.01 -7.43
CA ILE A 18 6.74 1.71 -8.09
C ILE A 18 6.12 1.80 -9.48
N SER A 19 6.72 1.14 -10.46
CA SER A 19 6.17 1.02 -11.82
C SER A 19 5.98 -0.44 -12.20
N THR A 20 4.95 -0.71 -12.98
CA THR A 20 4.62 -2.04 -13.49
C THR A 20 4.17 -1.97 -14.96
N ALA A 21 3.82 -3.11 -15.56
CA ALA A 21 3.21 -3.13 -16.88
C ALA A 21 1.94 -2.26 -16.93
N GLY A 22 1.65 -1.64 -18.07
CA GLY A 22 0.55 -0.68 -18.19
C GLY A 22 -0.84 -1.23 -17.84
N ASP A 23 -1.02 -2.55 -17.92
CA ASP A 23 -2.24 -3.29 -17.62
C ASP A 23 -2.24 -3.96 -16.24
N GLN A 24 -1.20 -3.73 -15.43
CA GLN A 24 -1.09 -4.24 -14.06
C GLN A 24 -1.36 -3.15 -13.03
N ILE A 25 -1.73 -3.59 -11.84
CA ILE A 25 -1.79 -2.76 -10.64
C ILE A 25 -0.63 -3.17 -9.74
N ALA A 26 0.10 -2.20 -9.20
CA ALA A 26 1.08 -2.44 -8.16
C ALA A 26 0.46 -2.09 -6.81
N VAL A 27 0.58 -2.97 -5.82
CA VAL A 27 0.08 -2.77 -4.45
C VAL A 27 1.28 -2.69 -3.53
N ALA A 28 1.34 -1.62 -2.74
CA ALA A 28 2.37 -1.38 -1.74
C ALA A 28 1.72 -0.84 -0.44
N PRO A 29 2.42 -0.88 0.70
CA PRO A 29 1.88 -0.39 1.96
C PRO A 29 1.65 1.13 1.95
N GLY A 30 0.59 1.55 2.64
CA GLY A 30 0.22 2.94 2.81
C GLY A 30 -0.84 3.42 1.82
N SER A 31 -1.17 4.70 1.95
CA SER A 31 -2.21 5.33 1.14
C SER A 31 -1.65 5.67 -0.25
N LEU A 32 -2.41 5.37 -1.30
CA LEU A 32 -2.08 5.79 -2.67
C LEU A 32 -2.13 7.32 -2.76
N ARG A 33 -0.99 7.94 -3.07
CA ARG A 33 -0.85 9.40 -3.20
C ARG A 33 -0.96 9.85 -4.65
N LYS A 34 -0.44 9.04 -5.57
CA LYS A 34 -0.43 9.35 -6.99
C LYS A 34 -0.42 8.08 -7.81
N GLN A 35 -1.18 8.09 -8.90
CA GLN A 35 -1.09 7.09 -9.95
C GLN A 35 -0.97 7.80 -11.30
N TRP A 36 -0.09 7.34 -12.18
CA TRP A 36 0.06 7.89 -13.53
C TRP A 36 0.55 6.85 -14.52
N THR A 37 0.36 7.13 -15.81
CA THR A 37 0.87 6.30 -16.90
C THR A 37 1.92 7.10 -17.67
N GLU A 38 3.07 6.47 -17.90
CA GLU A 38 4.20 7.05 -18.64
C GLU A 38 4.94 5.93 -19.35
N ASP A 39 5.28 6.15 -20.62
CA ASP A 39 5.98 5.19 -21.49
C ASP A 39 5.35 3.79 -21.52
N GLY A 40 4.01 3.73 -21.53
CA GLY A 40 3.25 2.48 -21.55
C GLY A 40 3.29 1.68 -20.24
N ARG A 41 3.82 2.26 -19.16
CA ARG A 41 3.88 1.67 -17.81
C ARG A 41 2.93 2.39 -16.87
N ASN A 42 2.41 1.66 -15.90
CA ASN A 42 1.60 2.21 -14.82
C ASN A 42 2.48 2.45 -13.60
N HIS A 43 2.39 3.63 -13.01
CA HIS A 43 3.24 4.09 -11.91
C HIS A 43 2.38 4.51 -10.72
N PHE A 44 2.91 4.26 -9.52
CA PHE A 44 2.21 4.50 -8.27
C PHE A 44 3.16 5.08 -7.22
N GLU A 45 2.64 6.02 -6.45
CA GLU A 45 3.29 6.54 -5.25
C GLU A 45 2.42 6.21 -4.02
N TYR A 46 2.98 5.44 -3.08
CA TYR A 46 2.36 5.11 -1.80
C TYR A 46 3.14 5.72 -0.64
N ALA A 47 2.45 6.16 0.41
CA ALA A 47 3.10 6.64 1.62
C ALA A 47 2.29 6.30 2.86
N LEU A 48 2.97 5.77 3.88
CA LEU A 48 2.41 5.59 5.22
C LEU A 48 2.20 6.96 5.89
N ASP A 49 1.13 7.08 6.66
CA ASP A 49 0.83 8.29 7.45
C ASP A 49 1.62 8.33 8.77
N HIS A 50 2.19 7.19 9.20
CA HIS A 50 2.94 7.02 10.44
C HIS A 50 4.13 6.08 10.23
N SER A 51 5.15 6.21 11.08
CA SER A 51 6.28 5.29 11.09
C SER A 51 5.81 3.86 11.37
N SER A 52 6.41 2.89 10.68
CA SER A 52 6.03 1.48 10.72
C SER A 52 7.23 0.58 10.97
N GLN A 53 6.97 -0.66 11.38
CA GLN A 53 7.99 -1.70 11.38
C GLN A 53 8.38 -1.98 9.93
N ASN A 54 9.65 -2.32 9.69
CA ASN A 54 10.16 -2.65 8.35
C ASN A 54 9.62 -4.00 7.84
N PHE A 55 8.32 -4.07 7.60
CA PHE A 55 7.56 -5.27 7.25
C PHE A 55 6.54 -4.97 6.17
N TYR A 56 6.91 -5.25 4.92
CA TYR A 56 6.19 -4.78 3.75
C TYR A 56 6.08 -5.88 2.69
N SER A 57 5.03 -5.79 1.88
CA SER A 57 4.87 -6.59 0.66
C SER A 57 4.63 -5.65 -0.52
N PHE A 58 5.35 -5.91 -1.60
CA PHE A 58 5.16 -5.25 -2.89
C PHE A 58 4.67 -6.29 -3.88
N LEU A 59 3.48 -6.10 -4.43
CA LEU A 59 2.80 -7.06 -5.28
C LEU A 59 2.43 -6.38 -6.60
N SER A 60 2.44 -7.12 -7.71
CA SER A 60 1.87 -6.61 -8.96
C SER A 60 1.30 -7.73 -9.82
N ALA A 61 0.08 -7.52 -10.30
CA ALA A 61 -0.62 -8.43 -11.19
C ALA A 61 -1.77 -7.71 -11.91
N ARG A 62 -2.50 -8.46 -12.72
CA ARG A 62 -3.77 -8.05 -13.31
C ARG A 62 -4.89 -8.49 -12.37
N TYR A 63 -5.20 -7.66 -11.38
CA TYR A 63 -6.23 -7.96 -10.39
C TYR A 63 -7.62 -7.61 -10.92
N GLU A 64 -8.62 -8.38 -10.52
CA GLU A 64 -9.99 -7.89 -10.44
C GLU A 64 -10.14 -7.19 -9.09
N VAL A 65 -10.75 -6.00 -9.05
CA VAL A 65 -10.79 -5.21 -7.81
C VAL A 65 -12.23 -5.00 -7.34
N ALA A 66 -12.53 -5.46 -6.13
CA ALA A 66 -13.77 -5.13 -5.43
C ALA A 66 -13.50 -4.02 -4.40
N ARG A 67 -14.40 -3.02 -4.34
CA ARG A 67 -14.28 -1.87 -3.45
C ARG A 67 -15.54 -1.67 -2.65
N GLU A 68 -15.36 -1.37 -1.37
CA GLU A 68 -16.44 -1.01 -0.46
C GLU A 68 -15.95 0.08 0.50
N GLN A 69 -16.86 0.91 0.98
CA GLN A 69 -16.58 1.78 2.11
C GLN A 69 -17.26 1.22 3.36
N TRP A 70 -16.46 0.83 4.35
CA TRP A 70 -16.94 0.29 5.60
C TRP A 70 -17.06 1.40 6.66
N THR A 71 -18.21 1.47 7.33
CA THR A 71 -18.42 2.41 8.44
C THR A 71 -18.38 1.69 9.78
N PRO A 72 -17.50 2.09 10.73
CA PRO A 72 -17.42 1.46 12.04
C PRO A 72 -18.74 1.60 12.83
N PRO A 73 -19.30 0.51 13.40
CA PRO A 73 -20.55 0.57 14.16
C PRO A 73 -20.49 1.45 15.42
N GLY A 74 -19.30 1.59 16.01
CA GLY A 74 -19.07 2.38 17.23
C GLY A 74 -18.84 3.88 16.99
N GLY A 75 -19.01 4.35 15.76
CA GLY A 75 -18.61 5.69 15.34
C GLY A 75 -17.14 5.74 14.89
N GLY A 76 -16.85 6.59 13.91
CA GLY A 76 -15.53 6.72 13.29
C GLY A 76 -15.65 7.21 11.85
N ALA A 77 -14.51 7.57 11.25
CA ALA A 77 -14.47 7.88 9.83
C ALA A 77 -14.69 6.59 9.01
N PRO A 78 -15.39 6.67 7.87
CA PRO A 78 -15.48 5.55 6.93
C PRO A 78 -14.09 5.12 6.46
N VAL A 79 -13.92 3.81 6.21
CA VAL A 79 -12.67 3.20 5.76
C VAL A 79 -12.89 2.60 4.38
N ASP A 80 -12.08 2.99 3.42
CA ASP A 80 -12.09 2.39 2.09
C ASP A 80 -11.43 1.00 2.15
N VAL A 81 -12.14 -0.02 1.69
CA VAL A 81 -11.73 -1.42 1.65
C VAL A 81 -11.61 -1.84 0.19
N GLU A 82 -10.47 -2.41 -0.17
CA GLU A 82 -10.21 -2.95 -1.50
C GLU A 82 -9.76 -4.40 -1.40
N VAL A 83 -10.34 -5.27 -2.24
CA VAL A 83 -9.92 -6.65 -2.42
C VAL A 83 -9.40 -6.78 -3.85
N TYR A 84 -8.18 -7.30 -3.97
CA TYR A 84 -7.42 -7.50 -5.20
C TYR A 84 -7.30 -8.98 -5.53
#